data_AF-A0A3D2ZAB4-F1
#
_entry.id   AF-A0A3D2ZAB4-F1
#
_cell.length_a   1.000
_cell.length_b   1.000
_cell.length_c   1.000
_cell.angle_alpha   90.00
_cell.angle_beta   90.00
_cell.angle_gamma   90.00
#
_symmetry.space_group_name_H-M   'P 1'
#
loop_
_entity.id
_entity.type
_entity.pdbx_description
1 polymer ?
#
loop_
_entity_poly.entity_id
_entity_poly.type
_entity_poly.pdbx_seq_one_letter_code
_entity_poly.pdbx_strand_id
1 'polypeptide(L)'
;MKISHIIFLIHPCCYEPIDAETIRRDGFQLYLNREEEVKAKWLTELDDSAAETLYVQLGGPAYLTDAAATSLGANHALSLKFPFPDNQDLDVYYQGLVAEIRAHLQAHGLVLDAETVTSELWGESFEGCVPGYGGAFAQYLALQQAPKMRYEMTVYDSRFLHMTRRVETLAIADSDVEAWLFECHDGTSAVTFQSRSTAQWLDERRLCLRLHDRKHQITDKLGHTVWPEAPWSKGKPELEHEVAVPMKEWISRWVRGIGTNLEGFRDVIGAARIE
;
A
#
# COMPACT_ATOMS: atom_id res chain seq x y z
N MET A 1 -13.79 21.09 -16.69
CA MET A 1 -12.30 21.07 -16.73
C MET A 1 -11.86 19.61 -16.65
N LYS A 2 -10.84 19.18 -17.40
CA LYS A 2 -10.42 17.77 -17.43
C LYS A 2 -9.44 17.49 -16.28
N ILE A 3 -9.62 16.38 -15.58
CA ILE A 3 -8.64 15.84 -14.65
C ILE A 3 -7.73 14.87 -15.41
N SER A 4 -6.42 15.09 -15.37
CA SER A 4 -5.42 14.23 -16.01
C SER A 4 -4.65 13.35 -15.03
N HIS A 5 -4.68 13.70 -13.74
CA HIS A 5 -4.01 12.99 -12.68
C HIS A 5 -4.81 13.00 -11.37
N ILE A 6 -4.72 11.92 -10.58
CA ILE A 6 -5.29 11.83 -9.23
C ILE A 6 -4.21 11.44 -8.23
N ILE A 7 -4.12 12.19 -7.14
CA ILE A 7 -3.33 11.81 -5.97
C ILE A 7 -4.30 11.28 -4.91
N PHE A 8 -4.15 10.03 -4.51
CA PHE A 8 -4.86 9.45 -3.37
C PHE A 8 -3.97 9.46 -2.13
N LEU A 9 -4.32 10.28 -1.13
CA LEU A 9 -3.66 10.27 0.18
C LEU A 9 -4.49 9.49 1.20
N ILE A 10 -3.97 8.35 1.63
CA ILE A 10 -4.71 7.39 2.46
C ILE A 10 -4.23 7.44 3.91
N HIS A 11 -5.13 7.76 4.84
CA HIS A 11 -4.90 7.80 6.28
C HIS A 11 -3.60 8.54 6.68
N PRO A 12 -3.40 9.79 6.24
CA PRO A 12 -2.20 10.53 6.60
C PRO A 12 -2.19 10.90 8.08
N CYS A 13 -1.00 10.96 8.65
CA CYS A 13 -0.69 11.44 9.99
C CYS A 13 -1.35 10.64 11.12
N CYS A 14 -1.24 9.30 11.07
CA CYS A 14 -1.83 8.44 12.10
C CYS A 14 -1.07 8.49 13.43
N TYR A 15 0.20 8.88 13.42
CA TYR A 15 1.05 8.97 14.62
C TYR A 15 1.09 10.37 15.23
N GLU A 16 0.85 11.44 14.45
CA GLU A 16 0.75 12.83 14.93
C GLU A 16 -0.17 13.02 16.16
N PRO A 17 -1.38 12.43 16.25
CA PRO A 17 -2.26 12.63 17.41
C PRO A 17 -1.85 11.82 18.65
N ILE A 18 -0.85 10.93 18.56
CA ILE A 18 -0.44 10.07 19.66
C ILE A 18 0.52 10.83 20.58
N ASP A 19 0.28 10.76 21.89
CA ASP A 19 1.11 11.44 22.88
C ASP A 19 2.54 10.85 22.97
N ALA A 20 3.49 11.68 23.39
CA ALA A 20 4.91 11.33 23.44
C ALA A 20 5.24 10.17 24.41
N GLU A 21 4.42 9.97 25.47
CA GLU A 21 4.62 8.85 26.39
C GLU A 21 4.23 7.53 25.71
N THR A 22 3.08 7.51 25.03
CA THR A 22 2.62 6.36 24.24
C THR A 22 3.60 6.04 23.09
N ILE A 23 4.04 7.05 22.33
CA ILE A 23 5.05 6.87 21.27
C ILE A 23 6.31 6.18 21.80
N ARG A 24 6.80 6.60 22.97
CA ARG A 24 7.99 6.01 23.60
C ARG A 24 7.74 4.60 24.11
N ARG A 25 6.63 4.38 24.81
CA ARG A 25 6.26 3.10 25.42
C ARG A 25 6.13 2.01 24.37
N ASP A 26 5.45 2.30 23.26
CA ASP A 26 5.12 1.32 22.23
C ASP A 26 6.17 1.27 21.10
N GLY A 27 7.15 2.17 21.14
CA GLY A 27 8.26 2.22 20.20
C GLY A 27 7.82 2.70 18.81
N PHE A 28 6.91 3.66 18.75
CA PHE A 28 6.40 4.22 17.48
C PHE A 28 7.27 5.34 16.90
N GLN A 29 8.36 5.72 17.58
CA GLN A 29 9.22 6.82 17.15
C GLN A 29 9.71 6.66 15.70
N LEU A 30 9.99 5.42 15.26
CA LEU A 30 10.44 5.18 13.90
C LEU A 30 9.38 5.52 12.84
N TYR A 31 8.10 5.28 13.15
CA TYR A 31 6.98 5.55 12.25
C TYR A 31 6.66 7.04 12.26
N LEU A 32 6.66 7.68 13.43
CA LEU A 32 6.50 9.13 13.54
C LEU A 32 7.60 9.87 12.75
N ASN A 33 8.87 9.47 12.87
CA ASN A 33 9.95 10.08 12.11
C ASN A 33 9.74 9.92 10.59
N ARG A 34 9.25 8.74 10.15
CA ARG A 34 8.96 8.47 8.74
C ARG A 34 7.76 9.29 8.26
N GLU A 35 6.71 9.40 9.06
CA GLU A 35 5.54 10.23 8.81
C GLU A 35 5.93 11.70 8.63
N GLU A 36 6.75 12.25 9.53
CA GLU A 36 7.23 13.64 9.43
C GLU A 36 8.03 13.87 8.13
N GLU A 37 8.93 12.95 7.77
CA GLU A 37 9.69 13.02 6.53
C GLU A 37 8.76 13.00 5.30
N VAL A 38 7.80 12.09 5.28
CA VAL A 38 6.91 11.87 4.15
C VAL A 38 5.87 13.00 4.03
N LYS A 39 5.36 13.52 5.15
CA LYS A 39 4.47 14.69 5.18
C LYS A 39 5.10 15.91 4.53
N ALA A 40 6.38 16.17 4.82
CA ALA A 40 7.10 17.27 4.17
C ALA A 40 7.19 17.07 2.64
N LYS A 41 7.37 15.83 2.19
CA LYS A 41 7.38 15.50 0.75
C LYS A 41 6.00 15.65 0.11
N TRP A 42 4.92 15.22 0.77
CA TRP A 42 3.56 15.41 0.27
C TRP A 42 3.27 16.89 0.01
N LEU A 43 3.59 17.76 0.96
CA LEU A 43 3.39 19.21 0.81
C LEU A 43 4.24 19.78 -0.33
N THR A 44 5.50 19.34 -0.45
CA THR A 44 6.39 19.78 -1.53
C THR A 44 5.86 19.36 -2.90
N GLU A 45 5.45 18.10 -3.07
CA GLU A 45 4.95 17.61 -4.37
C GLU A 45 3.58 18.20 -4.74
N LEU A 46 2.76 18.56 -3.75
CA LEU A 46 1.50 19.29 -3.99
C LEU A 46 1.73 20.67 -4.60
N ASP A 47 2.78 21.37 -4.18
CA ASP A 47 3.12 22.69 -4.72
C ASP A 47 3.63 22.61 -6.17
N ASP A 48 4.27 21.50 -6.55
CA ASP A 48 4.77 21.25 -7.90
C ASP A 48 3.75 20.55 -8.83
N SER A 49 2.57 20.21 -8.29
CA SER A 49 1.56 19.44 -9.03
C SER A 49 0.86 20.27 -10.10
N ALA A 50 0.51 19.60 -11.21
CA ALA A 50 -0.22 20.25 -12.30
C ALA A 50 -1.63 20.69 -11.86
N ALA A 51 -2.10 21.81 -12.42
CA ALA A 51 -3.44 22.34 -12.12
C ALA A 51 -4.59 21.38 -12.50
N GLU A 52 -4.34 20.36 -13.32
CA GLU A 52 -5.30 19.33 -13.72
C GLU A 52 -5.33 18.12 -12.77
N THR A 53 -4.60 18.19 -11.65
CA THR A 53 -4.57 17.15 -10.62
C THR A 53 -5.76 17.27 -9.68
N LEU A 54 -6.41 16.15 -9.40
CA LEU A 54 -7.37 16.01 -8.30
C LEU A 54 -6.66 15.38 -7.10
N TYR A 55 -6.69 16.04 -5.96
CA TYR A 55 -6.24 15.50 -4.69
C TYR A 55 -7.42 14.92 -3.90
N VAL A 56 -7.31 13.66 -3.49
CA VAL A 56 -8.33 12.94 -2.73
C VAL A 56 -7.71 12.39 -1.46
N GLN A 57 -8.18 12.86 -0.31
CA GLN A 57 -7.72 12.42 1.01
C GLN A 57 -8.77 11.57 1.70
N LEU A 58 -8.36 10.40 2.21
CA LEU A 58 -9.17 9.55 3.07
C LEU A 58 -8.64 9.62 4.51
N GLY A 59 -9.41 10.20 5.42
CA GLY A 59 -9.04 10.33 6.84
C GLY A 59 -7.91 11.35 7.09
N GLY A 60 -7.36 11.33 8.31
CA GLY A 60 -6.27 12.22 8.72
C GLY A 60 -6.67 13.69 8.93
N PRO A 61 -5.69 14.60 9.13
CA PRO A 61 -5.96 15.98 9.50
C PRO A 61 -6.43 16.84 8.30
N ALA A 62 -7.35 17.76 8.57
CA ALA A 62 -7.95 18.62 7.54
C ALA A 62 -6.94 19.56 6.87
N TYR A 63 -5.87 19.95 7.58
CA TYR A 63 -4.90 20.92 7.07
C TYR A 63 -4.19 20.45 5.78
N LEU A 64 -4.10 19.13 5.54
CA LEU A 64 -3.51 18.58 4.31
C LEU A 64 -4.43 18.81 3.10
N THR A 65 -5.74 18.65 3.28
CA THR A 65 -6.72 19.00 2.25
C THR A 65 -6.77 20.52 2.04
N ASP A 66 -6.66 21.31 3.10
CA ASP A 66 -6.61 22.78 2.99
C ASP A 66 -5.36 23.26 2.24
N ALA A 67 -4.21 22.61 2.46
CA ALA A 67 -2.99 22.86 1.71
C ALA A 67 -3.17 22.52 0.22
N ALA A 68 -3.71 21.34 -0.10
CA ALA A 68 -4.02 20.97 -1.48
C ALA A 68 -5.03 21.94 -2.13
N ALA A 69 -6.03 22.41 -1.39
CA ALA A 69 -7.00 23.40 -1.86
C ALA A 69 -6.33 24.76 -2.17
N THR A 70 -5.27 25.10 -1.44
CA THR A 70 -4.49 26.32 -1.68
C THR A 70 -3.64 26.19 -2.94
N SER A 71 -2.98 25.04 -3.16
CA SER A 71 -2.07 24.85 -4.30
C SER A 71 -2.79 24.51 -5.61
N LEU A 72 -3.84 23.67 -5.55
CA LEU A 72 -4.58 23.18 -6.74
C LEU A 72 -5.92 23.90 -6.96
N GLY A 73 -6.40 24.63 -5.95
CA GLY A 73 -7.74 25.22 -5.91
C GLY A 73 -8.75 24.34 -5.18
N ALA A 74 -9.72 24.96 -4.51
CA ALA A 74 -10.68 24.27 -3.65
C ALA A 74 -11.50 23.17 -4.37
N ASN A 75 -11.78 23.34 -5.65
CA ASN A 75 -12.53 22.35 -6.44
C ASN A 75 -11.68 21.10 -6.75
N HIS A 76 -10.36 21.15 -6.55
CA HIS A 76 -9.41 20.07 -6.86
C HIS A 76 -8.88 19.37 -5.60
N ALA A 77 -9.40 19.71 -4.42
CA ALA A 77 -9.08 19.05 -3.17
C ALA A 77 -10.35 18.50 -2.53
N LEU A 78 -10.36 17.20 -2.27
CA LEU A 78 -11.49 16.48 -1.70
C LEU A 78 -11.03 15.69 -0.46
N SER A 79 -11.72 15.90 0.65
CA SER A 79 -11.64 15.03 1.83
C SER A 79 -12.87 14.13 1.88
N LEU A 80 -12.64 12.82 1.85
CA LEU A 80 -13.68 11.80 1.93
C LEU A 80 -14.17 11.64 3.37
N LYS A 81 -15.48 11.53 3.53
CA LYS A 81 -16.19 11.53 4.83
C LYS A 81 -17.23 10.42 4.94
N PHE A 82 -17.40 9.59 3.92
CA PHE A 82 -18.33 8.47 3.99
C PHE A 82 -17.99 7.62 5.22
N PRO A 83 -18.95 7.35 6.12
CA PRO A 83 -18.68 6.66 7.37
C PRO A 83 -18.42 5.17 7.12
N PHE A 84 -17.54 4.57 7.93
CA PHE A 84 -17.37 3.13 7.93
C PHE A 84 -18.68 2.47 8.39
N PRO A 85 -19.23 1.49 7.65
CA PRO A 85 -20.55 0.95 7.96
C PRO A 85 -20.51 0.02 9.17
N ASP A 86 -21.57 0.03 9.99
CA ASP A 86 -21.66 -0.75 11.23
C ASP A 86 -21.53 -2.27 11.00
N ASN A 87 -22.01 -2.75 9.84
CA ASN A 87 -21.93 -4.15 9.44
C ASN A 87 -20.55 -4.55 8.88
N GLN A 88 -19.60 -3.61 8.80
CA GLN A 88 -18.25 -3.78 8.28
C GLN A 88 -18.22 -4.26 6.81
N ASP A 89 -19.28 -3.99 6.05
CA ASP A 89 -19.34 -4.32 4.64
C ASP A 89 -18.46 -3.37 3.83
N LEU A 90 -17.28 -3.87 3.45
CA LEU A 90 -16.29 -3.11 2.71
C LEU A 90 -16.75 -2.75 1.30
N ASP A 91 -17.61 -3.56 0.66
CA ASP A 91 -18.14 -3.27 -0.67
C ASP A 91 -19.01 -2.01 -0.61
N VAL A 92 -19.94 -1.97 0.35
CA VAL A 92 -20.76 -0.78 0.64
C VAL A 92 -19.89 0.43 0.98
N TYR A 93 -18.84 0.23 1.78
CA TYR A 93 -17.93 1.31 2.16
C TYR A 93 -17.21 1.93 0.96
N TYR A 94 -16.62 1.10 0.09
CA TYR A 94 -15.90 1.58 -1.10
C TYR A 94 -16.83 2.25 -2.11
N GLN A 95 -18.05 1.71 -2.31
CA GLN A 95 -19.05 2.36 -3.15
C GLN A 95 -19.42 3.75 -2.63
N GLY A 96 -19.58 3.90 -1.31
CA GLY A 96 -19.88 5.18 -0.68
C GLY A 96 -18.77 6.21 -0.86
N LEU A 97 -17.52 5.82 -0.63
CA LEU A 97 -16.35 6.69 -0.85
C LEU A 97 -16.25 7.14 -2.32
N VAL A 98 -16.42 6.21 -3.27
CA VAL A 98 -16.38 6.55 -4.70
C VAL A 98 -17.57 7.41 -5.13
N ALA A 99 -18.75 7.25 -4.50
CA ALA A 99 -19.89 8.11 -4.74
C ALA A 99 -19.59 9.57 -4.33
N GLU A 100 -18.84 9.81 -3.24
CA GLU A 100 -18.39 11.16 -2.87
C GLU A 100 -17.44 11.75 -3.92
N ILE A 101 -16.50 10.96 -4.44
CA ILE A 101 -15.61 11.41 -5.53
C ILE A 101 -16.43 11.82 -6.76
N ARG A 102 -17.38 10.98 -7.18
CA ARG A 102 -18.25 11.26 -8.34
C ARG A 102 -19.13 12.50 -8.12
N ALA A 103 -19.68 12.65 -6.92
CA ALA A 103 -20.50 13.82 -6.56
C ALA A 103 -19.67 15.11 -6.60
N HIS A 104 -18.44 15.07 -6.08
CA HIS A 104 -17.50 16.19 -6.13
C HIS A 104 -17.17 16.59 -7.58
N LEU A 105 -16.81 15.61 -8.42
CA LEU A 105 -16.54 15.86 -9.84
C LEU A 105 -17.74 16.51 -10.54
N GLN A 106 -18.95 16.00 -10.29
CA GLN A 106 -20.18 16.53 -10.86
C GLN A 106 -20.48 17.96 -10.39
N ALA A 107 -20.39 18.21 -9.07
CA ALA A 107 -20.69 19.52 -8.47
C ALA A 107 -19.79 20.64 -9.01
N HIS A 108 -18.56 20.30 -9.38
CA HIS A 108 -17.55 21.26 -9.86
C HIS A 108 -17.34 21.22 -11.38
N GLY A 109 -18.14 20.46 -12.14
CA GLY A 109 -18.01 20.36 -13.61
C GLY A 109 -16.65 19.82 -14.05
N LEU A 110 -16.06 18.94 -13.23
CA LEU A 110 -14.81 18.25 -13.51
C LEU A 110 -15.10 16.96 -14.26
N VAL A 111 -14.27 16.66 -15.25
CA VAL A 111 -14.40 15.48 -16.10
C VAL A 111 -13.24 14.55 -15.82
N LEU A 112 -13.56 13.35 -15.37
CA LEU A 112 -12.62 12.25 -15.19
C LEU A 112 -12.80 11.26 -16.33
N ASP A 113 -11.73 11.03 -17.08
CA ASP A 113 -11.67 10.01 -18.13
C ASP A 113 -10.92 8.79 -17.60
N ALA A 114 -11.66 7.73 -17.26
CA ALA A 114 -11.11 6.54 -16.63
C ALA A 114 -10.13 5.75 -17.52
N GLU A 115 -10.15 5.98 -18.84
CA GLU A 115 -9.20 5.34 -19.76
C GLU A 115 -7.82 6.01 -19.72
N THR A 116 -7.80 7.34 -19.60
CA THR A 116 -6.57 8.13 -19.77
C THR A 116 -6.01 8.72 -18.49
N VAL A 117 -6.82 8.84 -17.42
CA VAL A 117 -6.37 9.41 -16.16
C VAL A 117 -5.28 8.55 -15.52
N THR A 118 -4.22 9.20 -15.07
CA THR A 118 -3.18 8.56 -14.27
C THR A 118 -3.49 8.77 -12.78
N SER A 119 -2.97 7.91 -11.91
CA SER A 119 -3.10 8.15 -10.48
C SER A 119 -1.92 7.59 -9.70
N GLU A 120 -1.73 8.11 -8.49
CA GLU A 120 -0.71 7.63 -7.57
C GLU A 120 -1.21 7.55 -6.13
N LEU A 121 -0.51 6.73 -5.33
CA LEU A 121 -0.90 6.39 -3.97
C LEU A 121 0.14 6.86 -2.97
N TRP A 122 -0.33 7.64 -1.99
CA TRP A 122 0.42 8.17 -0.85
C TRP A 122 -0.27 7.75 0.45
N GLY A 123 0.43 7.89 1.58
CA GLY A 123 -0.20 7.77 2.90
C GLY A 123 0.47 6.74 3.80
N GLU A 124 -0.30 6.19 4.74
CA GLU A 124 0.23 5.29 5.76
C GLU A 124 -0.28 3.87 5.62
N SER A 125 0.52 2.93 6.13
CA SER A 125 0.37 1.49 5.93
C SER A 125 0.63 1.10 4.47
N PHE A 126 1.90 1.24 4.05
CA PHE A 126 2.40 0.88 2.72
C PHE A 126 1.97 -0.51 2.25
N GLU A 127 2.02 -1.51 3.13
CA GLU A 127 1.60 -2.87 2.80
C GLU A 127 0.10 -3.11 2.96
N GLY A 128 -0.62 -2.24 3.69
CA GLY A 128 -2.01 -2.47 4.10
C GLY A 128 -2.98 -1.43 3.55
N CYS A 129 -3.12 -0.29 4.24
CA CYS A 129 -4.18 0.66 3.92
C CYS A 129 -4.01 1.29 2.54
N VAL A 130 -2.84 1.86 2.25
CA VAL A 130 -2.56 2.50 0.96
C VAL A 130 -2.90 1.57 -0.23
N PRO A 131 -2.37 0.33 -0.31
CA PRO A 131 -2.66 -0.54 -1.42
C PRO A 131 -4.11 -1.03 -1.44
N GLY A 132 -4.70 -1.31 -0.27
CA GLY A 132 -6.06 -1.81 -0.18
C GLY A 132 -7.11 -0.79 -0.65
N TYR A 133 -6.97 0.48 -0.25
CA TYR A 133 -7.85 1.55 -0.71
C TYR A 133 -7.54 1.97 -2.15
N GLY A 134 -6.26 2.01 -2.53
CA GLY A 134 -5.86 2.32 -3.90
C GLY A 134 -6.45 1.35 -4.92
N GLY A 135 -6.36 0.04 -4.66
CA GLY A 135 -6.98 -0.99 -5.50
C GLY A 135 -8.51 -0.90 -5.52
N ALA A 136 -9.14 -0.56 -4.38
CA ALA A 136 -10.58 -0.31 -4.33
C ALA A 136 -10.97 0.92 -5.17
N PHE A 137 -10.27 2.04 -5.05
CA PHE A 137 -10.56 3.22 -5.88
C PHE A 137 -10.39 2.92 -7.36
N ALA A 138 -9.33 2.20 -7.75
CA ALA A 138 -9.13 1.76 -9.13
C ALA A 138 -10.31 0.94 -9.66
N GLN A 139 -10.70 -0.10 -8.91
CA GLN A 139 -11.80 -0.99 -9.28
C GLN A 139 -13.13 -0.24 -9.40
N TYR A 140 -13.50 0.55 -8.39
CA TYR A 140 -14.84 1.14 -8.31
C TYR A 140 -14.99 2.42 -9.13
N LEU A 141 -13.89 3.14 -9.42
CA LEU A 141 -13.86 4.20 -10.43
C LEU A 141 -13.67 3.65 -11.86
N ALA A 142 -13.44 2.35 -12.01
CA ALA A 142 -13.16 1.66 -13.29
C ALA A 142 -11.94 2.23 -14.04
N LEU A 143 -10.89 2.61 -13.29
CA LEU A 143 -9.65 3.13 -13.87
C LEU A 143 -8.97 2.04 -14.70
N GLN A 144 -8.65 2.36 -15.96
CA GLN A 144 -7.91 1.44 -16.85
C GLN A 144 -6.41 1.48 -16.59
N GLN A 145 -5.93 2.55 -15.96
CA GLN A 145 -4.56 2.67 -15.49
C GLN A 145 -4.53 2.49 -13.98
N ALA A 146 -3.80 1.47 -13.53
CA ALA A 146 -3.69 1.17 -12.13
C ALA A 146 -2.93 2.29 -11.38
N PRO A 147 -3.37 2.67 -10.15
CA PRO A 147 -2.67 3.66 -9.36
C PRO A 147 -1.23 3.25 -9.08
N LYS A 148 -0.30 4.16 -9.37
CA LYS A 148 1.12 3.94 -9.10
C LYS A 148 1.41 4.13 -7.62
N MET A 149 1.90 3.08 -6.96
CA MET A 149 2.38 3.21 -5.59
C MET A 149 3.70 3.97 -5.54
N ARG A 150 3.80 4.98 -4.66
CA ARG A 150 5.01 5.79 -4.44
C ARG A 150 5.58 5.46 -3.06
N TYR A 151 6.45 4.46 -2.93
CA TYR A 151 6.99 4.01 -1.63
C TYR A 151 7.60 5.16 -0.81
N GLU A 152 8.31 6.07 -1.48
CA GLU A 152 8.91 7.25 -0.88
C GLU A 152 7.90 8.23 -0.28
N MET A 153 6.64 8.16 -0.70
CA MET A 153 5.47 8.92 -0.23
C MET A 153 4.61 8.11 0.74
N THR A 154 5.14 7.01 1.30
CA THR A 154 4.41 6.17 2.25
C THR A 154 5.15 5.92 3.56
N VAL A 155 4.36 5.68 4.61
CA VAL A 155 4.79 5.12 5.88
C VAL A 155 4.52 3.61 5.88
N TYR A 156 5.53 2.82 6.17
CA TYR A 156 5.42 1.36 6.29
C TYR A 156 5.02 0.96 7.71
N ASP A 157 4.30 -0.16 7.87
CA ASP A 157 3.99 -0.68 9.21
C ASP A 157 5.07 -1.67 9.70
N SER A 158 5.81 -2.28 8.78
CA SER A 158 6.77 -3.33 9.09
C SER A 158 8.14 -2.77 9.50
N ARG A 159 8.54 -3.02 10.76
CA ARG A 159 9.78 -2.46 11.36
C ARG A 159 11.04 -2.79 10.58
N PHE A 160 11.10 -3.97 9.96
CA PHE A 160 12.27 -4.42 9.21
C PHE A 160 12.48 -3.69 7.87
N LEU A 161 11.52 -2.85 7.45
CA LEU A 161 11.70 -1.94 6.32
C LEU A 161 12.44 -0.66 6.72
N HIS A 162 12.66 -0.44 8.01
CA HIS A 162 13.48 0.68 8.48
C HIS A 162 14.91 0.58 7.92
N MET A 163 15.38 1.68 7.33
CA MET A 163 16.68 1.74 6.64
C MET A 163 16.86 0.67 5.56
N THR A 164 15.78 0.29 4.87
CA THR A 164 15.88 -0.52 3.66
C THR A 164 16.94 0.04 2.73
N ARG A 165 17.81 -0.84 2.22
CA ARG A 165 18.93 -0.47 1.35
C ARG A 165 18.54 -0.37 -0.11
N ARG A 166 17.62 -1.24 -0.54
CA ARG A 166 17.14 -1.31 -1.92
C ARG A 166 15.68 -1.72 -1.95
N VAL A 167 14.93 -1.09 -2.86
CA VAL A 167 13.55 -1.43 -3.19
C VAL A 167 13.48 -1.76 -4.68
N GLU A 168 12.72 -2.79 -5.01
CA GLU A 168 12.45 -3.21 -6.39
C GLU A 168 11.01 -3.69 -6.53
N THR A 169 10.42 -3.50 -7.71
CA THR A 169 9.10 -4.02 -8.04
C THR A 169 9.18 -5.05 -9.15
N LEU A 170 8.38 -6.10 -9.04
CA LEU A 170 8.16 -7.10 -10.09
C LEU A 170 6.66 -7.20 -10.36
N ALA A 171 6.26 -7.12 -11.63
CA ALA A 171 4.90 -7.46 -12.02
C ALA A 171 4.74 -8.99 -11.99
N ILE A 172 3.64 -9.47 -11.39
CA ILE A 172 3.27 -10.88 -11.44
C ILE A 172 2.51 -11.12 -12.76
N ALA A 173 2.99 -12.10 -13.53
CA ALA A 173 2.47 -12.39 -14.86
C ALA A 173 0.95 -12.62 -14.86
N ASP A 174 0.29 -12.14 -15.92
CA ASP A 174 -1.15 -12.31 -16.16
C ASP A 174 -2.05 -11.84 -15.00
N SER A 175 -1.61 -10.82 -14.25
CA SER A 175 -2.35 -10.26 -13.12
C SER A 175 -2.14 -8.76 -12.94
N ASP A 176 -2.95 -8.15 -12.08
CA ASP A 176 -2.80 -6.77 -11.60
C ASP A 176 -1.95 -6.67 -10.32
N VAL A 177 -1.22 -7.73 -9.97
CA VAL A 177 -0.47 -7.82 -8.71
C VAL A 177 0.99 -7.45 -8.94
N GLU A 178 1.51 -6.60 -8.05
CA GLU A 178 2.93 -6.28 -7.97
C GLU A 178 3.53 -6.92 -6.72
N ALA A 179 4.70 -7.53 -6.88
CA ALA A 179 5.59 -7.89 -5.79
C ALA A 179 6.55 -6.73 -5.49
N TRP A 180 6.58 -6.29 -4.25
CA TRP A 180 7.46 -5.24 -3.76
C TRP A 180 8.59 -5.86 -2.94
N LEU A 181 9.79 -5.92 -3.51
CA LEU A 181 10.97 -6.58 -2.95
C LEU A 181 11.89 -5.56 -2.27
N PHE A 182 12.46 -5.98 -1.15
CA PHE A 182 13.26 -5.14 -0.28
C PHE A 182 14.55 -5.87 0.10
N GLU A 183 15.68 -5.19 0.01
CA GLU A 183 16.88 -5.54 0.78
C GLU A 183 16.83 -4.80 2.11
N CYS A 184 16.55 -5.54 3.19
CA CYS A 184 16.43 -5.01 4.53
C CYS A 184 17.79 -4.60 5.10
N HIS A 185 17.77 -3.71 6.10
CA HIS A 185 18.99 -3.24 6.77
C HIS A 185 19.83 -4.37 7.40
N ASP A 186 19.17 -5.44 7.86
CA ASP A 186 19.80 -6.64 8.43
C ASP A 186 20.46 -7.55 7.38
N GLY A 187 20.40 -7.19 6.09
CA GLY A 187 20.94 -7.96 4.97
C GLY A 187 20.05 -9.12 4.51
N THR A 188 18.86 -9.27 5.09
CA THR A 188 17.85 -10.22 4.59
C THR A 188 17.00 -9.58 3.49
N SER A 189 16.25 -10.41 2.76
CA SER A 189 15.30 -9.93 1.75
C SER A 189 13.86 -10.03 2.27
N ALA A 190 12.99 -9.13 1.85
CA ALA A 190 11.56 -9.19 2.15
C ALA A 190 10.72 -8.89 0.91
N VAL A 191 9.51 -9.45 0.82
CA VAL A 191 8.53 -9.09 -0.21
C VAL A 191 7.11 -9.10 0.33
N THR A 192 6.30 -8.16 -0.14
CA THR A 192 4.84 -8.18 -0.03
C THR A 192 4.23 -8.08 -1.42
N PHE A 193 2.94 -8.43 -1.54
CA PHE A 193 2.21 -8.49 -2.79
C PHE A 193 0.98 -7.60 -2.70
N GLN A 194 0.77 -6.79 -3.74
CA GLN A 194 -0.26 -5.77 -3.73
C GLN A 194 -1.06 -5.78 -5.03
N SER A 195 -2.37 -5.96 -4.94
CA SER A 195 -3.28 -5.82 -6.08
C SER A 195 -3.40 -4.32 -6.42
N ARG A 196 -3.27 -3.94 -7.69
CA ARG A 196 -3.32 -2.53 -8.12
C ARG A 196 -4.66 -2.13 -8.70
N SER A 197 -5.45 -3.07 -9.22
CA SER A 197 -6.75 -2.80 -9.85
C SER A 197 -7.91 -3.51 -9.18
N THR A 198 -7.64 -4.22 -8.08
CA THR A 198 -8.62 -4.98 -7.31
C THR A 198 -8.59 -4.53 -5.84
N ALA A 199 -9.75 -4.40 -5.21
CA ALA A 199 -9.88 -4.12 -3.78
C ALA A 199 -9.26 -5.26 -2.96
N GLN A 200 -8.02 -5.09 -2.50
CA GLN A 200 -7.21 -6.19 -1.96
C GLN A 200 -7.87 -6.91 -0.77
N TRP A 201 -8.58 -6.21 0.11
CA TRP A 201 -9.29 -6.84 1.24
C TRP A 201 -10.43 -7.78 0.84
N LEU A 202 -10.92 -7.66 -0.39
CA LEU A 202 -11.97 -8.49 -0.97
C LEU A 202 -11.39 -9.51 -1.98
N ASP A 203 -10.07 -9.52 -2.17
CA ASP A 203 -9.40 -10.32 -3.17
C ASP A 203 -9.13 -11.73 -2.65
N GLU A 204 -10.00 -12.66 -3.04
CA GLU A 204 -9.93 -14.08 -2.67
C GLU A 204 -9.01 -14.90 -3.58
N ARG A 205 -8.49 -14.32 -4.66
CA ARG A 205 -7.49 -14.98 -5.50
C ARG A 205 -6.28 -15.33 -4.65
N ARG A 206 -5.62 -16.44 -4.96
CA ARG A 206 -4.48 -16.93 -4.20
C ARG A 206 -3.19 -16.62 -4.92
N LEU A 207 -2.25 -16.04 -4.19
CA LEU A 207 -0.86 -16.01 -4.61
C LEU A 207 -0.21 -17.34 -4.24
N CYS A 208 0.25 -18.06 -5.26
CA CYS A 208 0.91 -19.35 -5.14
C CYS A 208 2.41 -19.20 -5.39
N LEU A 209 3.22 -19.69 -4.45
CA LEU A 209 4.68 -19.60 -4.42
C LEU A 209 5.28 -20.98 -4.16
N ARG A 210 6.51 -21.19 -4.63
CA ARG A 210 7.33 -22.33 -4.21
C ARG A 210 8.37 -21.86 -3.21
N LEU A 211 8.15 -22.17 -1.94
CA LEU A 211 9.00 -21.69 -0.85
C LEU A 211 9.78 -22.84 -0.23
N HIS A 212 11.08 -22.61 -0.05
CA HIS A 212 11.98 -23.50 0.66
C HIS A 212 11.94 -23.28 2.17
N ASP A 213 11.58 -24.32 2.94
CA ASP A 213 11.29 -24.22 4.39
C ASP A 213 12.47 -23.77 5.29
N ARG A 214 13.70 -24.03 4.86
CA ARG A 214 14.90 -23.53 5.54
C ARG A 214 15.25 -22.07 5.19
N LYS A 215 14.96 -21.63 3.97
CA LYS A 215 15.47 -20.36 3.40
C LYS A 215 14.43 -19.25 3.38
N HIS A 216 13.16 -19.61 3.45
CA HIS A 216 12.06 -18.67 3.36
C HIS A 216 11.14 -18.81 4.55
N GLN A 217 10.55 -17.68 4.93
CA GLN A 217 9.49 -17.62 5.91
C GLN A 217 8.37 -16.75 5.40
N ILE A 218 7.13 -17.07 5.72
CA ILE A 218 6.05 -16.09 5.71
C ILE A 218 5.96 -15.52 7.12
N THR A 219 5.96 -14.20 7.25
CA THR A 219 5.84 -13.51 8.53
C THR A 219 4.66 -12.55 8.55
N ASP A 220 4.21 -12.18 9.75
CA ASP A 220 3.39 -10.98 9.94
C ASP A 220 4.24 -9.68 9.87
N LYS A 221 3.59 -8.52 10.00
CA LYS A 221 4.24 -7.18 10.04
C LYS A 221 5.21 -6.99 11.22
N LEU A 222 5.01 -7.76 12.29
CA LEU A 222 5.88 -7.75 13.46
C LEU A 222 7.11 -8.64 13.28
N GLY A 223 7.16 -9.42 12.19
CA GLY A 223 8.24 -10.35 11.88
C GLY A 223 8.06 -11.73 12.51
N HIS A 224 6.89 -12.05 13.07
CA HIS A 224 6.63 -13.38 13.59
C HIS A 224 6.39 -14.37 12.45
N THR A 225 7.08 -15.51 12.49
CA THR A 225 6.92 -16.57 11.50
C THR A 225 5.54 -17.22 11.58
N VAL A 226 4.88 -17.29 10.44
CA VAL A 226 3.58 -17.93 10.20
C VAL A 226 3.79 -19.24 9.44
N TRP A 227 4.75 -19.24 8.52
CA TRP A 227 5.16 -20.42 7.78
C TRP A 227 6.70 -20.43 7.64
N PRO A 228 7.36 -21.60 7.77
CA PRO A 228 6.79 -22.89 8.15
C PRO A 228 6.31 -22.91 9.61
N GLU A 229 5.29 -23.71 9.93
CA GLU A 229 4.73 -23.81 11.29
C GLU A 229 5.79 -24.23 12.33
N ALA A 230 6.72 -25.09 11.91
CA ALA A 230 7.86 -25.51 12.72
C ALA A 230 9.16 -25.09 12.03
N PRO A 231 10.11 -24.47 12.76
CA PRO A 231 11.42 -24.14 12.21
C PRO A 231 12.15 -25.38 11.70
N TRP A 232 12.91 -25.20 10.61
CA TRP A 232 13.85 -26.23 10.17
C TRP A 232 14.88 -26.52 11.27
N SER A 233 15.22 -27.79 11.45
CA SER A 233 16.21 -28.25 12.43
C SER A 233 17.31 -29.05 11.76
N LYS A 234 18.54 -28.91 12.26
CA LYS A 234 19.71 -29.63 11.75
C LYS A 234 19.44 -31.14 11.66
N GLY A 235 19.72 -31.73 10.49
CA GLY A 235 19.50 -33.15 10.21
C GLY A 235 18.15 -33.47 9.56
N LYS A 236 17.24 -32.50 9.41
CA LYS A 236 16.05 -32.65 8.56
C LYS A 236 16.37 -32.36 7.10
N PRO A 237 15.72 -33.05 6.15
CA PRO A 237 15.81 -32.70 4.74
C PRO A 237 15.28 -31.27 4.54
N GLU A 238 15.88 -30.61 3.56
CA GLU A 238 15.46 -29.31 3.05
C GLU A 238 14.41 -29.55 1.97
N LEU A 239 13.23 -28.94 2.11
CA LEU A 239 12.11 -29.18 1.22
C LEU A 239 11.56 -27.88 0.65
N GLU A 240 11.17 -27.96 -0.62
CA GLU A 240 10.35 -26.94 -1.28
C GLU A 240 8.89 -27.32 -1.15
N HIS A 241 8.06 -26.32 -0.84
CA HIS A 241 6.63 -26.47 -0.66
C HIS A 241 5.91 -25.49 -1.57
N GLU A 242 4.80 -25.93 -2.16
CA GLU A 242 3.86 -25.00 -2.76
C GLU A 242 3.04 -24.38 -1.62
N VAL A 243 3.04 -23.04 -1.55
CA VAL A 243 2.33 -22.26 -0.55
C VAL A 243 1.38 -21.32 -1.26
N ALA A 244 0.10 -21.41 -0.90
CA ALA A 244 -0.96 -20.61 -1.50
C ALA A 244 -1.64 -19.74 -0.42
N VAL A 245 -1.61 -18.42 -0.59
CA VAL A 245 -2.14 -17.45 0.38
C VAL A 245 -3.09 -16.48 -0.32
N PRO A 246 -4.33 -16.28 0.16
CA PRO A 246 -5.26 -15.30 -0.40
C PRO A 246 -4.66 -13.88 -0.46
N MET A 247 -4.95 -13.14 -1.54
CA MET A 247 -4.44 -11.77 -1.75
C MET A 247 -4.77 -10.82 -0.60
N LYS A 248 -5.97 -10.96 -0.02
CA LYS A 248 -6.40 -10.21 1.17
C LYS A 248 -5.54 -10.39 2.41
N GLU A 249 -4.75 -11.45 2.53
CA GLU A 249 -3.85 -11.63 3.69
C GLU A 249 -2.55 -10.84 3.54
N TRP A 250 -2.10 -10.57 2.31
CA TRP A 250 -0.84 -9.87 2.04
C TRP A 250 -0.81 -8.42 2.51
N ILE A 251 -1.97 -7.88 2.91
CA ILE A 251 -2.07 -6.63 3.67
C ILE A 251 -1.24 -6.63 4.96
N SER A 252 -0.88 -7.83 5.44
CA SER A 252 -0.18 -8.07 6.70
C SER A 252 0.85 -9.18 6.66
N ARG A 253 1.05 -9.80 5.50
CA ARG A 253 2.00 -10.89 5.30
C ARG A 253 3.19 -10.43 4.47
N TRP A 254 4.32 -11.06 4.76
CA TRP A 254 5.58 -10.87 4.07
C TRP A 254 6.24 -12.22 3.82
N VAL A 255 6.87 -12.41 2.66
CA VAL A 255 7.89 -13.46 2.52
C VAL A 255 9.23 -12.86 2.90
N ARG A 256 9.99 -13.56 3.74
CA ARG A 256 11.35 -13.23 4.18
C ARG A 256 12.34 -14.23 3.60
N GLY A 257 13.40 -13.75 2.97
CA GLY A 257 14.52 -14.55 2.50
C GLY A 257 15.65 -14.54 3.54
N ILE A 258 15.85 -15.66 4.23
CA ILE A 258 16.92 -15.85 5.23
C ILE A 258 18.15 -16.41 4.54
N GLY A 259 19.26 -15.67 4.60
CA GLY A 259 20.52 -16.09 4.00
C GLY A 259 20.46 -16.22 2.47
N THR A 260 19.47 -15.59 1.84
CA THR A 260 19.33 -15.50 0.38
C THR A 260 19.52 -14.04 -0.01
N ASN A 261 20.44 -13.77 -0.94
CA ASN A 261 20.62 -12.43 -1.48
C ASN A 261 19.41 -12.02 -2.33
N LEU A 262 19.27 -10.73 -2.62
CA LEU A 262 18.09 -10.21 -3.33
C LEU A 262 17.92 -10.86 -4.73
N GLU A 263 19.01 -11.17 -5.42
CA GLU A 263 18.96 -11.83 -6.74
C GLU A 263 18.36 -13.24 -6.67
N GLY A 264 18.86 -14.10 -5.78
CA GLY A 264 18.29 -15.44 -5.60
C GLY A 264 16.86 -15.40 -5.06
N PHE A 265 16.52 -14.36 -4.30
CA PHE A 265 15.15 -14.14 -3.82
C PHE A 265 14.23 -13.72 -4.97
N ARG A 266 14.71 -12.85 -5.88
CA ARG A 266 13.98 -12.37 -7.06
C ARG A 266 13.46 -13.52 -7.92
N ASP A 267 14.27 -14.54 -8.17
CA ASP A 267 13.89 -15.68 -9.01
C ASP A 267 12.75 -16.49 -8.39
N VAL A 268 12.76 -16.68 -7.06
CA VAL A 268 11.69 -17.37 -6.32
C VAL A 268 10.38 -16.57 -6.41
N ILE A 269 10.46 -15.26 -6.22
CA ILE A 269 9.29 -14.38 -6.26
C ILE A 269 8.75 -14.20 -7.69
N GLY A 270 9.62 -14.10 -8.69
CA GLY A 270 9.23 -13.97 -10.10
C GLY A 270 8.50 -15.19 -10.66
N ALA A 271 8.60 -16.34 -10.00
CA ALA A 271 7.86 -17.55 -10.34
C ALA A 271 6.47 -17.62 -9.68
N ALA A 272 6.04 -16.58 -8.94
CA ALA A 272 4.72 -16.54 -8.33
C ALA A 272 3.61 -16.52 -9.39
N ARG A 273 2.45 -17.06 -9.03
CA ARG A 273 1.25 -17.08 -9.87
C ARG A 273 0.01 -16.72 -9.06
N ILE A 274 -0.97 -16.12 -9.72
CA ILE A 274 -2.29 -15.83 -9.15
C ILE A 274 -3.28 -16.88 -9.65
N GLU A 275 -4.00 -17.53 -8.74
CA GLU A 275 -5.06 -18.52 -9.00
C GLU A 275 -6.44 -18.08 -8.48
#